data_AF-A0A135P7C5-F1
#
_entry.id   AF-A0A135P7C5-F1
#
_cell.length_a   1.000
_cell.length_b   1.000
_cell.length_c   1.000
_cell.angle_alpha   90.00
_cell.angle_beta   90.00
_cell.angle_gamma   90.00
#
_symmetry.space_group_name_H-M   'P 1'
#
loop_
_entity.id
_entity.type
_entity.pdbx_description
1 polymer ?
#
loop_
_entity_poly.entity_id
_entity_poly.type
_entity_poly.pdbx_seq_one_letter_code
_entity_poly.pdbx_strand_id
1 'polypeptide(L)'
;MPKREKNHIELIRTWSLPAAVTMGSAVRAKGVLQEIQARLPAISKKSISLQGVDLTLAMAASEKTAFNVAAAVAKKVMTEAEALPVIPREIEDILTIKTSERHRWLADGRLPSAGTRTVRLNGRARQITFHVFDPKMVEELLDKGAVEEWRVEDAEAKAEKRQRAAYQAKLTRSLKKEAAKQSKKAKDSSRDTVPKLGGWEEFDVDGLLR
;
A
#
# COMPACT_ATOMS: atom_id res chain seq x y z
N MET A 1 54.71 -29.42 -17.17
CA MET A 1 54.06 -28.19 -17.66
C MET A 1 53.11 -27.69 -16.58
N PRO A 2 53.46 -26.65 -15.80
CA PRO A 2 52.57 -26.16 -14.75
C PRO A 2 51.38 -25.41 -15.39
N LYS A 3 50.17 -25.72 -14.93
CA LYS A 3 48.93 -25.05 -15.35
C LYS A 3 49.04 -23.57 -14.98
N ARG A 4 49.02 -22.67 -15.98
CA ARG A 4 48.86 -21.23 -15.76
C ARG A 4 47.52 -21.01 -15.05
N GLU A 5 47.56 -20.67 -13.78
CA GLU A 5 46.46 -19.96 -13.11
C GLU A 5 46.19 -18.70 -13.92
N LYS A 6 45.08 -18.68 -14.64
CA LYS A 6 44.58 -17.45 -15.26
C LYS A 6 44.09 -16.60 -14.11
N ASN A 7 44.95 -15.70 -13.61
CA ASN A 7 44.50 -14.54 -12.84
C ASN A 7 43.56 -13.74 -13.75
N HIS A 8 42.27 -14.06 -13.68
CA HIS A 8 41.22 -13.32 -14.33
C HIS A 8 41.15 -11.98 -13.61
N ILE A 9 41.86 -10.98 -14.12
CA ILE A 9 41.75 -9.61 -13.62
C ILE A 9 40.27 -9.22 -13.77
N GLU A 10 39.64 -8.83 -12.67
CA GLU A 10 38.24 -8.42 -12.65
C GLU A 10 38.16 -6.89 -12.79
N LEU A 11 37.28 -6.43 -13.68
CA LEU A 11 36.87 -5.04 -13.75
C LEU A 11 35.73 -4.86 -12.77
N ILE A 12 35.97 -4.04 -11.75
CA ILE A 12 35.00 -3.76 -10.68
C ILE A 12 34.68 -2.27 -10.68
N ARG A 13 33.41 -1.94 -10.56
CA ARG A 13 32.95 -0.59 -10.27
C ARG A 13 31.81 -0.63 -9.27
N THR A 14 31.92 0.21 -8.26
CA THR A 14 30.93 0.31 -7.18
C THR A 14 30.35 1.72 -7.14
N TRP A 15 29.06 1.79 -6.87
CA TRP A 15 28.32 3.03 -6.62
C TRP A 15 27.49 2.86 -5.35
N SER A 16 27.36 3.92 -4.57
CA SER A 16 26.46 3.93 -3.41
C SER A 16 25.16 4.62 -3.78
N LEU A 17 24.02 4.02 -3.44
CA LEU A 17 22.70 4.61 -3.66
C LEU A 17 22.44 5.72 -2.64
N PRO A 18 22.14 6.96 -3.09
CA PRO A 18 21.80 8.05 -2.18
C PRO A 18 20.57 7.72 -1.32
N ALA A 19 20.53 8.27 -0.10
CA ALA A 19 19.36 8.14 0.78
C ALA A 19 18.09 8.72 0.14
N ALA A 20 18.19 9.79 -0.65
CA ALA A 20 17.08 10.37 -1.40
C ALA A 20 16.45 9.38 -2.41
N VAL A 21 17.26 8.46 -2.97
CA VAL A 21 16.77 7.44 -3.92
C VAL A 21 16.09 6.28 -3.19
N THR A 22 16.67 5.86 -2.06
CA THR A 22 16.21 4.66 -1.34
C THR A 22 15.12 4.97 -0.33
N MET A 23 15.05 6.19 0.20
CA MET A 23 14.14 6.62 1.26
C MET A 23 14.20 5.67 2.48
N GLY A 24 15.39 5.12 2.76
CA GLY A 24 15.60 4.13 3.81
C GLY A 24 15.07 2.72 3.51
N SER A 25 14.50 2.48 2.32
CA SER A 25 13.90 1.19 1.95
C SER A 25 14.87 0.28 1.18
N ALA A 26 15.08 -0.92 1.71
CA ALA A 26 15.80 -1.99 1.03
C ALA A 26 15.01 -2.54 -0.18
N VAL A 27 13.68 -2.52 -0.11
CA VAL A 27 12.81 -2.91 -1.22
C VAL A 27 13.00 -1.94 -2.40
N ARG A 28 13.07 -0.64 -2.12
CA ARG A 28 13.32 0.39 -3.13
C ARG A 28 14.71 0.26 -3.75
N ALA A 29 15.75 0.02 -2.94
CA ALA A 29 17.09 -0.23 -3.45
C ALA A 29 17.13 -1.45 -4.42
N LYS A 30 16.40 -2.52 -4.08
CA LYS A 30 16.24 -3.68 -4.96
C LYS A 30 15.45 -3.35 -6.23
N GLY A 31 14.46 -2.47 -6.16
CA GLY A 31 13.74 -1.95 -7.32
C GLY A 31 14.68 -1.25 -8.31
N VAL A 32 15.60 -0.40 -7.81
CA VAL A 32 16.62 0.26 -8.65
C VAL A 32 17.55 -0.77 -9.30
N LEU A 33 18.00 -1.80 -8.57
CA LEU A 33 18.77 -2.90 -9.16
C LEU A 33 18.01 -3.57 -10.32
N GLN A 34 16.71 -3.85 -10.14
CA GLN A 34 15.89 -4.46 -11.19
C GLN A 34 15.74 -3.55 -12.41
N GLU A 35 15.62 -2.24 -12.21
CA GLU A 35 15.57 -1.27 -13.31
C GLU A 35 16.89 -1.26 -14.10
N ILE A 36 18.05 -1.33 -13.42
CA ILE A 36 19.34 -1.47 -14.09
C ILE A 36 19.38 -2.78 -14.88
N GLN A 37 19.02 -3.91 -14.25
CA GLN A 37 19.03 -5.23 -14.89
C GLN A 37 18.05 -5.31 -16.08
N ALA A 38 16.96 -4.57 -16.07
CA ALA A 38 16.01 -4.51 -17.18
C ALA A 38 16.62 -3.86 -18.43
N ARG A 39 17.48 -2.86 -18.25
CA ARG A 39 18.16 -2.12 -19.33
C ARG A 39 19.49 -2.72 -19.77
N LEU A 40 20.05 -3.66 -18.99
CA LEU A 40 21.27 -4.37 -19.33
C LEU A 40 21.03 -5.50 -20.35
N PRO A 41 22.00 -5.78 -21.25
CA PRO A 41 22.03 -7.00 -22.05
C PRO A 41 21.94 -8.26 -21.17
N ALA A 42 21.28 -9.31 -21.66
CA ALA A 42 21.03 -10.55 -20.90
C ALA A 42 22.30 -11.16 -20.27
N ILE A 43 23.43 -11.05 -20.97
CA ILE A 43 24.73 -11.60 -20.56
C ILE A 43 25.27 -10.89 -19.31
N SER A 44 25.05 -9.58 -19.17
CA SER A 44 25.60 -8.76 -18.07
C SER A 44 24.62 -8.55 -16.91
N LYS A 45 23.37 -9.04 -16.99
CA LYS A 45 22.37 -8.86 -15.91
C LYS A 45 22.83 -9.43 -14.55
N LYS A 46 23.56 -10.54 -14.57
CA LYS A 46 24.07 -11.20 -13.36
C LYS A 46 25.39 -10.61 -12.85
N SER A 47 26.01 -9.72 -13.62
CA SER A 47 27.28 -9.07 -13.27
C SER A 47 27.11 -7.90 -12.31
N ILE A 48 25.86 -7.44 -12.08
CA ILE A 48 25.54 -6.39 -11.12
C ILE A 48 24.85 -6.98 -9.89
N SER A 49 25.35 -6.61 -8.72
CA SER A 49 24.82 -7.02 -7.41
C SER A 49 24.57 -5.80 -6.52
N LEU A 50 23.69 -5.97 -5.53
CA LEU A 50 23.40 -4.98 -4.50
C LEU A 50 23.78 -5.57 -3.14
N GLN A 51 24.60 -4.86 -2.38
CA GLN A 51 24.95 -5.17 -1.00
C GLN A 51 24.60 -3.96 -0.13
N GLY A 52 23.54 -4.08 0.67
CA GLY A 52 22.99 -2.92 1.40
C GLY A 52 22.53 -1.84 0.43
N VAL A 53 23.26 -0.73 0.38
CA VAL A 53 23.05 0.40 -0.54
C VAL A 53 24.06 0.46 -1.69
N ASP A 54 25.06 -0.44 -1.70
CA ASP A 54 26.14 -0.40 -2.67
C ASP A 54 25.85 -1.34 -3.85
N LEU A 55 25.80 -0.75 -5.03
CA LEU A 55 25.71 -1.44 -6.31
C LEU A 55 27.11 -1.73 -6.83
N THR A 56 27.41 -3.00 -7.08
CA THR A 56 28.72 -3.42 -7.61
C THR A 56 28.55 -4.14 -8.94
N LEU A 57 29.21 -3.63 -9.97
CA LEU A 57 29.37 -4.28 -11.27
C LEU A 57 30.74 -4.96 -11.33
N ALA A 58 30.76 -6.27 -11.53
CA ALA A 58 31.98 -7.08 -11.66
C ALA A 58 31.93 -7.92 -12.95
N MET A 59 32.94 -7.76 -13.80
CA MET A 59 33.07 -8.50 -15.08
C MET A 59 34.54 -8.86 -15.34
N ALA A 60 34.80 -9.85 -16.21
CA ALA A 60 36.16 -10.22 -16.59
C ALA A 60 36.85 -9.09 -17.39
N ALA A 61 38.16 -8.90 -17.22
CA ALA A 61 38.93 -7.88 -17.96
C ALA A 61 38.91 -8.08 -19.48
N SER A 62 38.67 -9.29 -19.96
CA SER A 62 38.45 -9.58 -21.39
C SER A 62 37.21 -8.89 -21.96
N GLU A 63 36.26 -8.46 -21.11
CA GLU A 63 34.97 -7.88 -21.50
C GLU A 63 34.91 -6.37 -21.29
N LYS A 64 36.05 -5.67 -21.40
CA LYS A 64 36.19 -4.24 -21.11
C LYS A 64 35.16 -3.35 -21.82
N THR A 65 34.82 -3.65 -23.07
CA THR A 65 33.83 -2.88 -23.84
C THR A 65 32.42 -3.05 -23.27
N ALA A 66 32.01 -4.29 -22.99
CA ALA A 66 30.73 -4.60 -22.36
C ALA A 66 30.63 -4.02 -20.94
N PHE A 67 31.72 -4.05 -20.17
CA PHE A 67 31.80 -3.44 -18.85
C PHE A 67 31.54 -1.93 -18.90
N ASN A 68 32.16 -1.21 -19.83
CA ASN A 68 31.95 0.24 -19.95
C ASN A 68 30.52 0.59 -20.36
N VAL A 69 29.90 -0.20 -21.24
CA VAL A 69 28.49 -0.04 -21.63
C VAL A 69 27.58 -0.29 -20.42
N ALA A 70 27.78 -1.39 -19.69
CA ALA A 70 27.00 -1.71 -18.51
C ALA A 70 27.15 -0.65 -17.41
N ALA A 71 28.37 -0.15 -17.19
CA ALA A 71 28.63 0.92 -16.24
C ALA A 71 27.96 2.25 -16.64
N ALA A 72 27.90 2.57 -17.93
CA ALA A 72 27.19 3.74 -18.42
C ALA A 72 25.67 3.62 -18.21
N VAL A 73 25.09 2.44 -18.45
CA VAL A 73 23.67 2.15 -18.18
C VAL A 73 23.37 2.31 -16.68
N ALA A 74 24.18 1.70 -15.81
CA ALA A 74 24.01 1.81 -14.36
C ALA A 74 24.06 3.27 -13.89
N LYS A 75 25.07 4.04 -14.34
CA LYS A 75 25.19 5.46 -14.02
C LYS A 75 23.98 6.29 -14.48
N LYS A 76 23.47 6.01 -15.68
CA LYS A 76 22.28 6.69 -16.22
C LYS A 76 21.06 6.40 -15.35
N VAL A 77 20.80 5.14 -15.04
CA VAL A 77 19.65 4.76 -14.20
C VAL A 77 19.77 5.37 -12.81
N MET A 78 20.96 5.42 -12.21
CA MET A 78 21.16 6.08 -10.92
C MET A 78 20.79 7.56 -10.95
N THR A 79 21.11 8.25 -12.04
CA THR A 79 20.76 9.68 -12.21
C THR A 79 19.24 9.86 -12.36
N GLU A 80 18.55 8.89 -12.97
CA GLU A 80 17.10 8.89 -13.14
C GLU A 80 16.35 8.35 -11.91
N ALA A 81 17.04 7.69 -10.98
CA ALA A 81 16.43 6.90 -9.91
C ALA A 81 15.62 7.75 -8.93
N GLU A 82 16.02 9.00 -8.72
CA GLU A 82 15.31 9.98 -7.88
C GLU A 82 13.92 10.33 -8.44
N ALA A 83 13.75 10.28 -9.76
CA ALA A 83 12.49 10.58 -10.43
C ALA A 83 11.62 9.34 -10.71
N LEU A 84 12.10 8.13 -10.39
CA LEU A 84 11.34 6.91 -10.65
C LEU A 84 10.10 6.85 -9.75
N PRO A 85 8.90 6.55 -10.27
CA PRO A 85 7.72 6.37 -9.44
C PRO A 85 7.92 5.28 -8.38
N VAL A 86 7.34 5.47 -7.20
CA VAL A 86 7.34 4.49 -6.11
C VAL A 86 6.18 3.50 -6.31
N ILE A 87 6.48 2.21 -6.21
CA ILE A 87 5.54 1.09 -6.43
C ILE A 87 4.85 0.73 -5.09
N PRO A 88 3.66 0.10 -5.08
CA PRO A 88 2.95 -0.22 -3.83
C PRO A 88 3.76 -0.99 -2.81
N ARG A 89 4.64 -1.91 -3.24
CA ARG A 89 5.46 -2.67 -2.31
C ARG A 89 6.58 -1.84 -1.68
N GLU A 90 7.07 -0.84 -2.42
CA GLU A 90 8.11 0.07 -1.94
C GLU A 90 7.50 1.07 -0.96
N ILE A 91 6.35 1.67 -1.26
CA ILE A 91 5.73 2.64 -0.34
C ILE A 91 5.30 1.99 0.99
N GLU A 92 4.88 0.71 0.95
CA GLU A 92 4.59 -0.06 2.16
C GLU A 92 5.83 -0.20 3.05
N ASP A 93 7.00 -0.39 2.45
CA ASP A 93 8.27 -0.53 3.15
C ASP A 93 8.80 0.82 3.64
N ILE A 94 8.79 1.84 2.77
CA ILE A 94 9.26 3.21 3.05
C ILE A 94 8.47 3.83 4.20
N LEU A 95 7.14 3.81 4.11
CA LEU A 95 6.27 4.39 5.14
C LEU A 95 6.05 3.42 6.32
N THR A 96 6.57 2.20 6.27
CA THR A 96 6.34 1.15 7.29
C THR A 96 4.86 0.87 7.54
N ILE A 97 4.07 0.81 6.46
CA ILE A 97 2.61 0.64 6.50
C ILE A 97 2.17 -0.71 5.97
N LYS A 98 1.02 -1.17 6.45
CA LYS A 98 0.40 -2.41 5.96
C LYS A 98 -0.34 -2.16 4.66
N THR A 99 -0.47 -3.22 3.86
CA THR A 99 -1.31 -3.23 2.65
C THR A 99 -2.75 -2.79 2.92
N SER A 100 -3.32 -3.12 4.09
CA SER A 100 -4.66 -2.67 4.50
C SER A 100 -4.72 -1.16 4.76
N GLU A 101 -3.69 -0.60 5.40
CA GLU A 101 -3.59 0.84 5.66
C GLU A 101 -3.48 1.59 4.33
N ARG A 102 -2.61 1.11 3.43
CA ARG A 102 -2.47 1.66 2.08
C ARG A 102 -3.80 1.69 1.32
N HIS A 103 -4.56 0.58 1.31
CA HIS A 103 -5.85 0.54 0.62
C HIS A 103 -6.88 1.49 1.23
N ARG A 104 -6.93 1.59 2.56
CA ARG A 104 -7.83 2.54 3.25
C ARG A 104 -7.46 3.98 2.91
N TRP A 105 -6.20 4.36 3.04
CA TRP A 105 -5.76 5.73 2.80
C TRP A 105 -5.81 6.14 1.33
N LEU A 106 -5.68 5.18 0.40
CA LEU A 106 -6.01 5.39 -1.02
C LEU A 106 -7.50 5.68 -1.22
N ALA A 107 -8.39 4.91 -0.56
CA ALA A 107 -9.83 5.10 -0.68
C ALA A 107 -10.30 6.43 -0.04
N ASP A 108 -9.67 6.82 1.06
CA ASP A 108 -9.96 8.07 1.78
C ASP A 108 -9.34 9.31 1.09
N GLY A 109 -8.47 9.12 0.10
CA GLY A 109 -7.76 10.21 -0.60
C GLY A 109 -6.57 10.80 0.16
N ARG A 110 -6.28 10.31 1.37
CA ARG A 110 -5.13 10.72 2.20
C ARG A 110 -3.79 10.39 1.56
N LEU A 111 -3.71 9.26 0.85
CA LEU A 111 -2.53 8.84 0.10
C LEU A 111 -2.76 9.08 -1.41
N PRO A 112 -2.30 10.21 -1.98
CA PRO A 112 -2.57 10.54 -3.38
C PRO A 112 -1.79 9.63 -4.33
N SER A 113 -2.48 9.10 -5.35
CA SER A 113 -1.84 8.33 -6.41
C SER A 113 -1.39 9.25 -7.55
N ALA A 114 -0.17 9.06 -8.03
CA ALA A 114 0.38 9.75 -9.20
C ALA A 114 -0.06 9.11 -10.54
N GLY A 115 -0.94 8.11 -10.49
CA GLY A 115 -1.43 7.37 -11.65
C GLY A 115 -1.34 5.86 -11.44
N THR A 116 -1.66 5.11 -12.50
CA THR A 116 -1.64 3.65 -12.48
C THR A 116 -0.68 3.09 -13.50
N ARG A 117 0.12 2.10 -13.12
CA ARG A 117 0.92 1.29 -14.05
C ARG A 117 0.31 -0.08 -14.23
N THR A 118 0.30 -0.56 -15.47
CA THR A 118 -0.14 -1.90 -15.83
C THR A 118 1.06 -2.74 -16.24
N VAL A 119 1.29 -3.86 -15.56
CA VAL A 119 2.38 -4.79 -15.86
C VAL A 119 1.80 -6.14 -16.28
N ARG A 120 2.37 -6.72 -17.34
CA ARG A 120 2.09 -8.09 -17.77
C ARG A 120 2.99 -9.05 -17.00
N LEU A 121 2.40 -10.05 -16.35
CA LEU A 121 3.16 -11.11 -15.70
C LEU A 121 3.62 -12.13 -16.76
N ASN A 122 4.92 -12.42 -16.79
CA ASN A 122 5.48 -13.43 -17.69
C ASN A 122 4.79 -14.79 -17.46
N GLY A 123 4.28 -15.39 -18.55
CA GLY A 123 3.62 -16.69 -18.52
C GLY A 123 2.17 -16.71 -18.02
N ARG A 124 1.55 -15.54 -17.75
CA ARG A 124 0.14 -15.45 -17.37
C ARG A 124 -0.58 -14.42 -18.21
N ALA A 125 -1.80 -14.74 -18.68
CA ALA A 125 -2.64 -13.80 -19.43
C ALA A 125 -3.14 -12.59 -18.60
N ARG A 126 -2.86 -12.56 -17.28
CA ARG A 126 -3.36 -11.54 -16.37
C ARG A 126 -2.41 -10.34 -16.31
N GLN A 127 -2.95 -9.18 -16.68
CA GLN A 127 -2.35 -7.88 -16.43
C GLN A 127 -2.69 -7.43 -15.01
N ILE A 128 -1.73 -6.86 -14.29
CA ILE A 128 -1.96 -6.25 -12.98
C ILE A 128 -1.78 -4.75 -13.13
N THR A 129 -2.83 -4.01 -12.80
CA THR A 129 -2.82 -2.55 -12.71
C THR A 129 -2.70 -2.15 -11.26
N PHE A 130 -1.77 -1.25 -10.95
CA PHE A 130 -1.53 -0.78 -9.59
C PHE A 130 -1.22 0.71 -9.55
N HIS A 131 -1.50 1.34 -8.42
CA HIS A 131 -1.19 2.74 -8.15
C HIS A 131 0.31 2.96 -8.00
N VAL A 132 0.83 4.01 -8.62
CA VAL A 132 2.19 4.51 -8.38
C VAL A 132 2.13 5.83 -7.63
N PHE A 133 3.23 6.16 -6.96
CA PHE A 133 3.36 7.33 -6.11
C PHE A 133 4.55 8.18 -6.55
N ASP A 134 4.42 9.49 -6.41
CA ASP A 134 5.50 10.45 -6.68
C ASP A 134 6.51 10.41 -5.52
N PRO A 135 7.81 10.18 -5.78
CA PRO A 135 8.86 10.26 -4.76
C PRO A 135 8.78 11.51 -3.87
N LYS A 136 8.53 12.70 -4.45
CA LYS A 136 8.52 13.95 -3.67
C LYS A 136 7.39 13.98 -2.65
N MET A 137 6.23 13.46 -3.03
CA MET A 137 5.08 13.36 -2.13
C MET A 137 5.35 12.34 -1.01
N VAL A 138 6.03 11.23 -1.31
CA VAL A 138 6.41 10.24 -0.30
C VAL A 138 7.40 10.83 0.70
N GLU A 139 8.37 11.62 0.23
CA GLU A 139 9.32 12.35 1.09
C GLU A 139 8.59 13.35 2.00
N GLU A 140 7.65 14.12 1.45
CA GLU A 140 6.84 15.05 2.24
C GLU A 140 6.00 14.34 3.33
N LEU A 141 5.48 13.14 3.05
CA LEU A 141 4.76 12.33 4.04
C LEU A 141 5.68 11.84 5.17
N LEU A 142 6.92 11.47 4.83
CA LEU A 142 7.93 11.08 5.82
C LEU A 142 8.29 12.27 6.72
N ASP A 143 8.56 13.43 6.12
CA ASP A 143 8.96 14.64 6.83
C ASP A 143 7.88 15.14 7.80
N LYS A 144 6.60 15.02 7.40
CA LYS A 144 5.46 15.41 8.25
C LYS A 144 5.10 14.38 9.30
N GLY A 145 5.52 13.12 9.15
CA GLY A 145 5.06 12.03 10.01
C GLY A 145 3.56 11.73 9.89
N ALA A 146 2.95 12.04 8.73
CA ALA A 146 1.49 11.96 8.51
C ALA A 146 0.90 10.56 8.78
N VAL A 147 1.72 9.51 8.61
CA VAL A 147 1.34 8.11 8.87
C VAL A 147 0.90 7.88 10.32
N GLU A 148 1.61 8.47 11.28
CA GLU A 148 1.29 8.29 12.71
C GLU A 148 0.03 9.08 13.07
N GLU A 149 -0.14 10.28 12.53
CA GLU A 149 -1.36 11.09 12.70
C GLU A 149 -2.59 10.33 12.19
N TRP A 150 -2.52 9.78 10.97
CA TRP A 150 -3.62 9.01 10.40
C TRP A 150 -3.95 7.76 11.22
N ARG A 151 -2.95 7.12 11.84
CA ARG A 151 -3.18 5.97 12.74
C ARG A 151 -3.93 6.37 14.00
N VAL A 152 -3.65 7.54 14.58
CA VAL A 152 -4.38 8.08 15.72
C VAL A 152 -5.83 8.37 15.33
N GLU A 153 -6.04 9.11 14.23
CA GLU A 153 -7.38 9.39 13.70
C GLU A 153 -8.17 8.10 13.44
N ASP A 154 -7.52 7.10 12.85
CA ASP A 154 -8.14 5.81 12.54
C ASP A 154 -8.51 5.03 13.81
N ALA A 155 -7.74 5.18 14.89
CA ALA A 155 -8.04 4.58 16.19
C ALA A 155 -9.22 5.28 16.87
N GLU A 156 -9.28 6.60 16.82
CA GLU A 156 -10.37 7.43 17.35
C GLU A 156 -11.68 7.15 16.62
N ALA A 157 -11.67 7.19 15.28
CA ALA A 157 -12.84 6.87 14.46
C ALA A 157 -13.37 5.45 14.74
N LYS A 158 -12.46 4.49 14.96
CA LYS A 158 -12.84 3.12 15.34
C LYS A 158 -13.46 3.06 16.74
N ALA A 159 -12.94 3.83 17.70
CA ALA A 159 -13.51 3.90 19.05
C ALA A 159 -14.91 4.52 19.03
N GLU A 160 -15.10 5.62 18.31
CA GLU A 160 -16.41 6.25 18.13
C GLU A 160 -17.41 5.30 17.48
N LYS A 161 -17.02 4.63 16.38
CA LYS A 161 -17.88 3.66 15.70
C LYS A 161 -18.29 2.52 16.62
N ARG A 162 -17.38 2.07 17.50
CA ARG A 162 -17.67 1.04 18.51
C ARG A 162 -18.66 1.55 19.57
N GLN A 163 -18.51 2.79 20.03
CA GLN A 163 -19.46 3.40 20.99
C GLN A 163 -20.86 3.55 20.38
N ARG A 164 -20.95 4.07 19.15
CA ARG A 164 -22.21 4.22 18.41
C ARG A 164 -22.89 2.86 18.18
N ALA A 165 -22.12 1.85 17.78
CA ALA A 165 -22.63 0.49 17.60
C ALA A 165 -23.13 -0.11 18.92
N ALA A 166 -22.41 0.09 20.03
CA ALA A 166 -22.84 -0.38 21.34
C ALA A 166 -24.14 0.33 21.80
N TYR A 167 -24.26 1.63 21.54
CA TYR A 167 -25.47 2.39 21.81
C TYR A 167 -26.66 1.90 20.97
N GLN A 168 -26.49 1.73 19.66
CA GLN A 168 -27.52 1.19 18.77
C GLN A 168 -27.94 -0.24 19.16
N ALA A 169 -26.98 -1.08 19.58
CA ALA A 169 -27.26 -2.43 20.06
C ALA A 169 -28.08 -2.42 21.38
N LYS A 170 -27.80 -1.48 22.29
CA LYS A 170 -28.61 -1.27 23.50
C LYS A 170 -30.02 -0.82 23.14
N LEU A 171 -30.16 0.17 22.25
CA LEU A 171 -31.46 0.69 21.83
C LEU A 171 -32.33 -0.38 21.17
N THR A 172 -31.77 -1.10 20.20
CA THR A 172 -32.48 -2.20 19.51
C THR A 172 -32.87 -3.33 20.46
N ARG A 173 -32.01 -3.66 21.44
CA ARG A 173 -32.35 -4.65 22.48
C ARG A 173 -33.49 -4.15 23.38
N SER A 174 -33.49 -2.88 23.78
CA SER A 174 -34.57 -2.29 24.58
C SER A 174 -35.89 -2.27 23.82
N LEU A 175 -35.90 -1.80 22.58
CA LEU A 175 -37.09 -1.80 21.72
C LEU A 175 -37.65 -3.21 21.52
N LYS A 176 -36.79 -4.21 21.28
CA LYS A 176 -37.21 -5.61 21.16
C LYS A 176 -37.80 -6.14 22.47
N LYS A 177 -37.27 -5.74 23.62
CA LYS A 177 -37.80 -6.12 24.95
C LYS A 177 -39.16 -5.48 25.22
N GLU A 178 -39.37 -4.23 24.82
CA GLU A 178 -40.65 -3.54 24.94
C GLU A 178 -41.71 -4.14 24.01
N ALA A 179 -41.38 -4.38 22.74
CA ALA A 179 -42.27 -5.08 21.80
C ALA A 179 -42.67 -6.47 22.32
N ALA A 180 -41.74 -7.22 22.91
CA ALA A 180 -42.02 -8.52 23.54
C ALA A 180 -42.87 -8.42 24.81
N LYS A 181 -42.81 -7.30 25.54
CA LYS A 181 -43.69 -7.06 26.71
C LYS A 181 -45.10 -6.67 26.27
N GLN A 182 -45.24 -5.82 25.25
CA GLN A 182 -46.53 -5.44 24.69
C GLN A 182 -47.26 -6.65 24.08
N SER A 183 -46.57 -7.52 23.35
CA SER A 183 -47.18 -8.75 22.81
C SER A 183 -47.62 -9.74 23.90
N LYS A 184 -46.90 -9.82 25.02
CA LYS A 184 -47.33 -10.59 26.20
C LYS A 184 -48.52 -9.96 26.90
N LYS A 185 -48.55 -8.63 27.05
CA LYS A 185 -49.66 -7.90 27.68
C LYS A 185 -50.94 -7.99 26.86
N ALA A 186 -50.84 -7.93 25.52
CA ALA A 186 -51.95 -8.16 24.60
C ALA A 186 -52.50 -9.59 24.64
N LYS A 187 -51.65 -10.59 24.97
CA LYS A 187 -52.05 -11.98 25.14
C LYS A 187 -52.72 -12.26 26.49
N ASP A 188 -52.43 -11.44 27.50
CA ASP A 188 -53.02 -11.53 28.84
C ASP A 188 -54.31 -10.71 28.97
N SER A 189 -54.43 -9.61 28.19
CA SER A 189 -55.63 -8.77 28.12
C SER A 189 -56.73 -9.32 27.20
N SER A 190 -56.58 -10.51 26.62
CA SER A 190 -57.63 -11.13 25.79
C SER A 190 -58.75 -11.80 26.63
N ARG A 191 -58.83 -11.48 27.93
CA ARG A 191 -59.91 -11.92 28.82
C ARG A 191 -60.89 -10.83 29.24
N ASP A 192 -60.67 -9.56 28.89
CA ASP A 192 -61.65 -8.50 29.12
C ASP A 192 -61.90 -7.67 27.85
N THR A 193 -63.18 -7.60 27.48
CA THR A 193 -63.74 -6.98 26.28
C THR A 193 -63.73 -5.45 26.35
N VAL A 194 -62.85 -4.74 25.61
CA VAL A 194 -63.08 -3.35 25.16
C VAL A 194 -62.22 -2.99 23.91
N PRO A 195 -62.53 -1.89 23.18
CA PRO A 195 -62.88 -1.85 21.76
C PRO A 195 -61.67 -1.78 20.80
N LYS A 196 -61.90 -2.10 19.52
CA LYS A 196 -60.92 -2.02 18.44
C LYS A 196 -60.36 -0.60 18.31
N LEU A 197 -59.08 -0.42 18.65
CA LEU A 197 -58.30 0.77 18.34
C LEU A 197 -57.90 0.77 16.85
N GLY A 198 -58.03 1.93 16.19
CA GLY A 198 -57.67 2.16 14.79
C GLY A 198 -56.19 1.89 14.52
N GLY A 199 -55.91 1.40 13.31
CA GLY A 199 -54.56 1.08 12.86
C GLY A 199 -53.70 2.33 12.69
N TRP A 200 -52.38 2.13 12.65
CA TRP A 200 -51.36 3.18 12.51
C TRP A 200 -51.52 4.05 11.25
N GLU A 201 -52.35 3.66 10.28
CA GLU A 201 -52.76 4.50 9.15
C GLU A 201 -53.46 5.81 9.57
N GLU A 202 -54.12 5.89 10.73
CA GLU A 202 -54.78 7.14 11.18
C GLU A 202 -53.78 8.21 11.64
N PHE A 203 -52.54 7.83 11.98
CA PHE A 203 -51.53 8.75 12.50
C PHE A 203 -50.72 9.45 11.39
N ASP A 204 -50.85 9.00 10.13
CA ASP A 204 -50.13 9.57 8.97
C ASP A 204 -50.92 10.68 8.26
N VAL A 205 -52.13 11.00 8.75
CA VAL A 205 -53.04 11.95 8.09
C VAL A 205 -52.76 13.41 8.47
N ASP A 206 -52.11 13.68 9.61
CA ASP A 206 -51.93 15.05 10.14
C ASP A 206 -50.46 15.51 10.17
N GLY A 207 -49.71 15.26 9.10
CA GLY A 207 -48.60 16.13 8.66
C GLY A 207 -47.61 16.65 9.71
N LEU A 208 -47.28 15.87 10.74
CA LEU A 208 -46.48 16.32 11.89
C LEU A 208 -44.97 16.04 11.75
N LEU A 209 -44.47 16.02 10.52
CA LEU A 209 -43.04 16.01 10.22
C LEU A 209 -42.76 16.89 9.00
N ARG A 210 -42.73 18.20 9.24
CA ARG A 210 -41.89 19.15 8.49
C ARG A 210 -40.91 19.80 9.45
#